data_AF-A0A359HLV4-F1
#
_entry.id   AF-A0A359HLV4-F1
#
_cell.length_a   1.000
_cell.length_b   1.000
_cell.length_c   1.000
_cell.angle_alpha   90.00
_cell.angle_beta   90.00
_cell.angle_gamma   90.00
#
_symmetry.space_group_name_H-M   'P 1'
#
loop_
_entity.id
_entity.type
_entity.pdbx_description
1 polymer ?
#
loop_
_entity_poly.entity_id
_entity_poly.type
_entity_poly.pdbx_seq_one_letter_code
_entity_poly.pdbx_strand_id
1 'polypeptide(L)'
;ALGLYGFMEGQELTPGVAELPAEVIQEVRDTLAQMLAGEFTRFDVFTGPINDNQGNVVLPAGQSLQQVDLDAFPEYGLPCSIDVCMKWWAEGITAELPSTE
;
A
#
# COMPACT_ATOMS: atom_id res chain seq x y z
N ALA A 1 11.70 -16.16 -4.27
CA ALA A 1 11.26 -14.76 -4.15
C ALA A 1 9.74 -14.75 -4.08
N LEU A 2 9.14 -13.91 -3.24
CA LEU A 2 7.72 -13.58 -3.34
C LEU A 2 7.53 -12.76 -4.62
N GLY A 3 6.45 -12.96 -5.38
CA GLY A 3 6.23 -12.29 -6.66
C GLY A 3 4.75 -12.33 -7.07
N LEU A 4 4.40 -11.66 -8.17
CA LEU A 4 3.02 -11.61 -8.67
C LEU A 4 2.76 -12.79 -9.62
N TYR A 5 1.86 -13.69 -9.22
CA TYR A 5 1.52 -14.87 -10.01
C TYR A 5 1.04 -14.50 -11.41
N GLY A 6 1.62 -15.14 -12.43
CA GLY A 6 1.38 -14.88 -13.85
C GLY A 6 2.30 -13.82 -14.48
N PHE A 7 3.11 -13.12 -13.68
CA PHE A 7 4.00 -12.06 -14.16
C PHE A 7 5.49 -12.39 -14.01
N MET A 8 5.84 -13.51 -13.36
CA MET A 8 7.23 -13.89 -13.15
C MET A 8 7.83 -14.60 -14.37
N GLU A 9 9.16 -14.65 -14.45
CA GLU A 9 9.88 -15.36 -15.52
C GLU A 9 9.38 -16.81 -15.67
N GLY A 10 9.06 -17.21 -16.91
CA GLY A 10 8.54 -18.54 -17.23
C GLY A 10 7.07 -18.76 -16.89
N GLN A 11 6.33 -17.74 -16.42
CA GLN A 11 4.89 -17.81 -16.18
C GLN A 11 4.10 -17.18 -17.32
N GLU A 12 2.87 -17.66 -17.49
CA GLU A 12 1.88 -17.08 -18.38
C GLU A 12 0.85 -16.26 -17.58
N LEU A 13 0.32 -15.21 -18.19
CA LEU A 13 -0.75 -14.40 -17.58
C LEU A 13 -1.95 -15.29 -17.27
N THR A 14 -2.61 -15.03 -16.14
CA THR A 14 -3.89 -15.70 -15.85
C THR A 14 -4.96 -15.24 -16.85
N PRO A 15 -5.97 -16.06 -17.16
CA PRO A 15 -6.94 -15.74 -18.22
C PRO A 15 -7.60 -14.36 -18.08
N GLY A 16 -8.04 -14.00 -16.87
CA GLY A 16 -8.66 -12.69 -16.63
C GLY A 16 -7.71 -11.50 -16.78
N VAL A 17 -6.41 -11.69 -16.48
CA VAL A 17 -5.40 -10.64 -16.68
C VAL A 17 -5.01 -10.53 -18.15
N ALA A 18 -4.96 -11.64 -18.89
CA ALA A 18 -4.62 -11.66 -20.30
C ALA A 18 -5.62 -10.89 -21.18
N GLU A 19 -6.86 -10.71 -20.71
CA GLU A 19 -7.93 -9.98 -21.38
C GLU A 19 -7.91 -8.46 -21.09
N LEU A 20 -7.04 -7.99 -20.18
CA LEU A 20 -6.92 -6.56 -19.87
C LEU A 20 -6.26 -5.79 -21.03
N PRO A 21 -6.50 -4.47 -21.12
CA PRO A 21 -5.79 -3.62 -22.06
C PRO A 21 -4.27 -3.75 -21.90
N ALA A 22 -3.55 -3.79 -23.02
CA ALA A 22 -2.11 -4.06 -23.04
C ALA A 22 -1.31 -3.02 -22.23
N GLU A 23 -1.76 -1.77 -22.25
CA GLU A 23 -1.19 -0.66 -21.47
C GLU A 23 -1.30 -0.89 -19.96
N VAL A 24 -2.41 -1.46 -19.47
CA VAL A 24 -2.60 -1.76 -18.05
C VAL A 24 -1.70 -2.92 -17.62
N ILE A 25 -1.58 -3.95 -18.47
CA ILE A 25 -0.67 -5.07 -18.22
C ILE A 25 0.78 -4.57 -18.17
N GLN A 26 1.14 -3.63 -19.05
CA GLN A 26 2.48 -3.04 -19.06
C GLN A 26 2.75 -2.21 -17.80
N GLU A 27 1.78 -1.41 -17.34
CA GLU A 27 1.90 -0.64 -16.10
C GLU A 27 2.17 -1.55 -14.87
N VAL A 28 1.49 -2.69 -14.80
CA VAL A 28 1.75 -3.69 -13.75
C VAL A 28 3.17 -4.26 -13.87
N ARG A 29 3.63 -4.58 -15.08
CA ARG A 29 4.99 -5.09 -15.32
C ARG A 29 6.05 -4.08 -14.89
N ASP A 30 5.88 -2.81 -15.26
CA ASP A 30 6.83 -1.74 -14.96
C ASP A 30 6.90 -1.46 -13.45
N THR A 31 5.75 -1.47 -12.78
CA THR A 31 5.68 -1.32 -11.32
C THR A 31 6.31 -2.52 -10.60
N LEU A 32 6.01 -3.74 -11.05
CA LEU A 32 6.61 -4.96 -10.49
C LEU A 32 8.12 -4.99 -10.69
N ALA A 33 8.63 -4.52 -11.83
CA ALA A 33 10.06 -4.42 -12.08
C ALA A 33 10.76 -3.49 -11.08
N GLN A 34 10.17 -2.30 -10.81
CA GLN A 34 10.67 -1.39 -9.78
C GLN A 34 10.65 -2.03 -8.38
N MET A 35 9.59 -2.80 -8.07
CA MET A 35 9.50 -3.56 -6.82
C MET A 35 10.58 -4.62 -6.68
N LEU A 36 10.84 -5.38 -7.75
CA LEU A 36 11.87 -6.42 -7.76
C LEU A 36 13.29 -5.83 -7.72
N ALA A 37 13.49 -4.63 -8.28
CA ALA A 37 14.75 -3.89 -8.20
C ALA A 37 14.97 -3.23 -6.83
N GLY A 38 13.93 -3.14 -5.99
CA GLY A 38 13.96 -2.44 -4.70
C GLY A 38 13.90 -0.90 -4.84
N GLU A 39 13.60 -0.39 -6.03
CA GLU A 39 13.41 1.04 -6.30
C GLU A 39 12.05 1.55 -5.82
N PHE A 40 11.07 0.64 -5.75
CA PHE A 40 9.76 0.88 -5.15
C PHE A 40 9.47 -0.19 -4.12
N THR A 41 9.02 0.20 -2.94
CA THR A 41 8.73 -0.68 -1.83
C THR A 41 7.35 -0.40 -1.28
N ARG A 42 6.85 -1.27 -0.40
CA ARG A 42 5.60 -1.00 0.30
C ARG A 42 5.64 0.29 1.14
N PHE A 43 6.80 0.78 1.54
CA PHE A 43 6.88 2.03 2.31
C PHE A 43 6.70 3.27 1.42
N ASP A 44 7.02 3.15 0.14
CA ASP A 44 6.74 4.20 -0.85
C ASP A 44 5.23 4.38 -1.06
N VAL A 45 4.45 3.30 -0.97
CA VAL A 45 2.97 3.35 -0.93
C VAL A 45 2.46 4.15 0.28
N PHE A 46 3.18 4.09 1.40
CA PHE A 46 2.84 4.77 2.65
C PHE A 46 3.73 6.00 2.92
N THR A 47 4.11 6.72 1.85
CA THR A 47 4.85 7.99 1.94
C THR A 47 3.94 9.16 1.59
N GLY A 48 3.93 10.16 2.47
CA GLY A 48 3.11 11.35 2.33
C GLY A 48 3.44 12.20 1.09
N PRO A 49 2.50 13.02 0.61
CA PRO A 49 1.29 13.43 1.33
C PRO A 49 0.15 12.39 1.25
N ILE A 50 -0.44 12.06 2.40
CA ILE A 50 -1.63 11.19 2.47
C ILE A 50 -2.68 11.87 3.35
N ASN A 51 -3.91 11.94 2.83
CA ASN A 51 -5.08 12.35 3.58
C ASN A 51 -5.94 11.12 3.94
N ASP A 52 -6.69 11.24 5.04
CA ASP A 52 -7.75 10.28 5.35
C ASP A 52 -9.02 10.57 4.54
N ASN A 53 -9.99 9.67 4.62
CA ASN A 53 -11.30 9.82 3.99
C ASN A 53 -12.22 10.88 4.62
N GLN A 54 -11.74 11.58 5.66
CA GLN A 54 -12.41 12.73 6.27
C GLN A 54 -11.75 14.06 5.87
N GLY A 55 -10.70 14.02 5.05
CA GLY A 55 -9.96 15.20 4.58
C GLY A 55 -8.87 15.71 5.53
N ASN A 56 -8.50 14.95 6.56
CA ASN A 56 -7.39 15.29 7.45
C ASN A 56 -6.07 14.82 6.85
N VAL A 57 -5.01 15.60 7.02
CA VAL A 57 -3.66 15.16 6.67
C VAL A 57 -3.20 14.11 7.67
N VAL A 58 -2.93 12.90 7.18
CA VAL A 58 -2.42 11.77 7.97
C VAL A 58 -0.90 11.74 7.94
N LEU A 59 -0.32 11.85 6.74
CA LEU A 59 1.12 11.94 6.54
C LEU A 59 1.45 13.20 5.74
N PRO A 60 2.27 14.13 6.26
CA PRO A 60 2.80 15.23 5.49
C PRO A 60 3.77 14.74 4.41
N ALA A 61 4.01 15.60 3.40
CA ALA A 61 4.90 15.29 2.29
C ALA A 61 6.30 14.83 2.76
N GLY A 62 6.76 13.69 2.24
CA GLY A 62 8.09 13.14 2.54
C GLY A 62 8.20 12.35 3.85
N GLN A 63 7.12 12.20 4.62
CA GLN A 63 7.09 11.30 5.78
C GLN A 63 6.57 9.92 5.37
N SER A 64 7.30 8.86 5.73
CA SER A 64 6.94 7.47 5.44
C SER A 64 6.59 6.70 6.71
N LEU A 65 5.61 5.79 6.62
CA LEU A 65 5.40 4.79 7.67
C LEU A 65 6.54 3.78 7.72
N GLN A 66 6.87 3.32 8.92
CA GLN A 66 7.74 2.19 9.17
C GLN A 66 6.94 0.92 9.42
N GLN A 67 7.63 -0.22 9.55
CA GLN A 67 6.95 -1.48 9.83
C GLN A 67 6.10 -1.43 11.10
N VAL A 68 6.63 -0.82 12.16
CA VAL A 68 5.92 -0.73 13.44
C VAL A 68 4.63 0.06 13.32
N ASP A 69 4.57 1.09 12.46
CA ASP A 69 3.38 1.91 12.31
C ASP A 69 2.26 1.18 11.58
N LEU A 70 2.59 0.19 10.75
CA LEU A 70 1.65 -0.66 10.01
C LEU A 70 1.09 -1.81 10.88
N ASP A 71 1.86 -2.29 11.84
CA ASP A 71 1.53 -3.48 12.64
C ASP A 71 0.99 -3.17 14.04
N ALA A 72 1.09 -1.91 14.50
CA ALA A 72 0.81 -1.54 15.87
C ALA A 72 -0.49 -0.76 16.05
N PHE A 73 -1.12 -1.01 17.19
CA PHE A 73 -2.32 -0.32 17.67
C PHE A 73 -2.06 0.13 19.12
N PRO A 74 -1.83 1.43 19.37
CA PRO A 74 -1.47 1.96 20.68
C PRO A 74 -2.47 1.62 21.79
N GLU A 75 -3.76 1.50 21.47
CA GLU A 75 -4.81 1.11 22.41
C GLU A 75 -4.62 -0.30 23.00
N TYR A 76 -3.85 -1.17 22.35
CA TYR A 76 -3.50 -2.50 22.83
C TYR A 76 -2.07 -2.55 23.43
N GLY A 77 -1.46 -1.39 23.70
CA GLY A 77 -0.13 -1.28 24.30
C GLY A 77 1.02 -1.51 23.31
N LEU A 78 0.75 -1.47 22.00
CA LEU A 78 1.76 -1.56 20.94
C LEU A 78 2.05 -0.16 20.40
N PRO A 79 3.19 0.47 20.77
CA PRO A 79 3.50 1.84 20.34
C PRO A 79 3.95 1.89 18.89
N CYS A 80 3.60 2.97 18.19
CA CYS A 80 4.12 3.32 16.88
C CYS A 80 5.31 4.27 16.99
N SER A 81 6.01 4.47 15.89
CA SER A 81 7.07 5.49 15.76
C SER A 81 6.50 6.89 15.50
N ILE A 82 5.24 6.98 15.06
CA ILE A 82 4.51 8.23 14.80
C ILE A 82 3.09 8.18 15.38
N ASP A 83 2.43 9.33 15.46
CA ASP A 83 1.13 9.48 16.16
C ASP A 83 -0.06 8.77 15.50
N VAL A 84 -0.04 8.57 14.17
CA VAL A 84 -1.24 8.13 13.41
C VAL A 84 -1.38 6.61 13.27
N CYS A 85 -0.29 5.83 13.36
CA CYS A 85 -0.28 4.38 13.12
C CYS A 85 -1.05 3.97 11.85
N MET A 86 -1.65 2.76 11.82
CA MET A 86 -2.52 2.27 10.74
C MET A 86 -3.99 2.16 11.17
N LYS A 87 -4.51 3.19 11.85
CA LYS A 87 -5.92 3.28 12.28
C LYS A 87 -6.66 4.44 11.62
N TRP A 88 -6.70 4.43 10.30
CA TRP A 88 -7.35 5.43 9.45
C TRP A 88 -7.67 4.82 8.08
N TRP A 89 -8.58 5.45 7.34
CA TRP A 89 -8.89 5.08 5.96
C TRP A 89 -8.35 6.14 5.01
N ALA A 90 -7.65 5.73 3.96
CA ALA A 90 -7.15 6.64 2.95
C ALA A 90 -8.29 7.34 2.20
N GLU A 91 -7.99 8.52 1.65
CA GLU A 91 -8.90 9.26 0.78
C GLU A 91 -9.55 8.35 -0.29
N GLY A 92 -10.87 8.50 -0.47
CA GLY A 92 -11.66 7.70 -1.42
C GLY A 92 -12.32 6.44 -0.82
N ILE A 93 -11.92 5.99 0.36
CA ILE A 93 -12.62 4.90 1.08
C ILE A 93 -13.91 5.46 1.70
N THR A 94 -15.06 4.87 1.38
CA THR A 94 -16.38 5.32 1.88
C THR A 94 -16.81 4.64 3.18
N ALA A 95 -16.03 3.68 3.67
CA ALA A 95 -16.33 2.98 4.92
C ALA A 95 -15.94 3.84 6.13
N GLU A 96 -16.64 3.64 7.23
CA GLU A 96 -16.23 4.15 8.55
C GLU A 96 -15.26 3.17 9.20
N LEU A 97 -14.38 3.66 10.09
CA LEU A 97 -13.59 2.76 10.93
C LEU A 97 -14.53 2.01 11.88
N PRO A 98 -14.36 0.68 12.04
CA PRO A 98 -15.18 -0.08 12.97
C PRO A 98 -14.94 0.36 14.42
N SER A 99 -15.99 0.31 15.23
CA SER A 99 -15.85 0.46 16.69
C SER A 99 -15.05 -0.71 17.27
N THR A 100 -14.25 -0.42 18.29
CA THR A 100 -13.51 -1.42 19.07
C THR A 100 -14.22 -1.81 20.37
N GLU A 101 -15.45 -1.32 20.57
CA GLU A 101 -16.33 -1.65 21.71
C GLU A 101 -17.06 -2.98 21.55
#